data_AF-A0A966IPR2-F1
#
_entry.id   AF-A0A966IPR2-F1
#
_cell.length_a   1.000
_cell.length_b   1.000
_cell.length_c   1.000
_cell.angle_alpha   90.00
_cell.angle_beta   90.00
_cell.angle_gamma   90.00
#
_symmetry.space_group_name_H-M   'P 1'
#
loop_
_entity.id
_entity.type
_entity.pdbx_description
1 polymer ?
#
loop_
_entity_poly.entity_id
_entity_poly.type
_entity_poly.pdbx_seq_one_letter_code
_entity_poly.pdbx_strand_id
1 'polypeptide(L)' 'MDAHKYSRGVVAIAAGSSKFPGAALLTVAGARHGGAGYVKFLPPDRRVADLVISQFPDVVPISTLMRERCDAIVIGP' A
#
# COMPACT_ATOMS: atom_id res chain seq x y z
N MET A 1 -5.64 4.61 28.06
CA MET A 1 -5.92 5.87 27.34
C MET A 1 -4.81 6.01 26.31
N ASP A 2 -4.70 5.09 25.34
CA ASP A 2 -3.43 4.90 24.61
C ASP A 2 -3.69 4.48 23.15
N ALA A 3 -4.45 5.30 22.42
CA ALA A 3 -4.57 5.16 20.97
C ALA A 3 -3.33 5.81 20.33
N HIS A 4 -2.19 5.13 20.39
CA HIS A 4 -1.02 5.57 19.62
C HIS A 4 -1.32 5.48 18.13
N LYS A 5 -0.97 6.53 17.38
CA LYS A 5 -1.00 6.65 15.91
C LYS A 5 -0.24 5.56 15.13
N TYR A 6 0.35 4.58 15.83
CA TYR A 6 1.03 3.40 15.29
C TYR A 6 0.34 2.07 15.69
N SER A 7 -0.78 2.10 16.41
CA SER A 7 -1.50 0.90 16.87
C SER A 7 -2.46 0.30 15.84
N ARG A 8 -2.65 0.95 14.68
CA ARG A 8 -3.56 0.50 13.62
C ARG A 8 -2.91 -0.38 12.54
N GLY A 9 -1.69 -0.85 12.80
CA GLY A 9 -0.94 -1.74 11.90
C GLY A 9 -0.49 -1.06 10.59
N VAL A 10 0.62 -1.55 10.05
CA VAL A 10 1.18 -1.15 8.76
C VAL A 10 0.95 -2.29 7.77
N VAL A 11 0.27 -2.01 6.67
CA VAL A 11 0.07 -2.98 5.58
C VAL A 11 0.99 -2.61 4.42
N ALA A 12 1.77 -3.57 3.95
CA ALA A 12 2.51 -3.44 2.71
C ALA A 12 1.78 -4.17 1.58
N ILE A 13 1.71 -3.54 0.41
CA ILE A 13 0.98 -4.02 -0.76
C ILE A 13 1.96 -4.15 -1.91
N ALA A 14 2.12 -5.34 -2.45
CA ALA A 14 2.82 -5.62 -3.69
C ALA A 14 1.82 -6.25 -4.65
N ALA A 15 1.06 -5.42 -5.36
CA ALA A 15 -0.03 -5.87 -6.22
C ALA A 15 -0.16 -4.96 -7.46
N GLY A 16 -0.70 -5.53 -8.54
CA GLY A 16 -0.79 -4.91 -9.84
C GLY A 16 0.48 -5.05 -10.68
N SER A 17 0.31 -4.81 -11.96
CA SER A 17 1.36 -4.83 -12.96
C SER A 17 1.20 -3.66 -13.93
N SER A 18 2.21 -3.41 -14.76
CA SER A 18 2.12 -2.40 -15.83
C SER A 18 0.93 -2.63 -16.77
N LYS A 19 0.50 -3.90 -16.92
CA LYS A 19 -0.67 -4.28 -17.74
C LYS A 19 -1.99 -4.12 -17.00
N PHE A 20 -1.99 -4.20 -15.67
CA PHE A 20 -3.19 -4.17 -14.83
C PHE A 20 -3.02 -3.18 -13.66
N PRO A 21 -2.90 -1.86 -13.92
CA PRO A 21 -2.77 -0.86 -12.86
C PRO A 21 -4.00 -0.77 -11.95
N GLY A 22 -5.18 -1.15 -12.46
CA GLY A 22 -6.43 -1.16 -11.67
C GLY A 22 -6.40 -2.12 -10.48
N ALA A 23 -5.67 -3.23 -10.58
CA ALA A 23 -5.52 -4.17 -9.48
C ALA A 23 -4.77 -3.55 -8.29
N ALA A 24 -3.75 -2.74 -8.56
CA ALA A 24 -3.04 -1.98 -7.52
C ALA A 24 -4.00 -1.01 -6.80
N LEU A 25 -4.79 -0.24 -7.56
CA LEU A 25 -5.76 0.69 -6.98
C LEU A 25 -6.79 0.00 -6.08
N LEU A 26 -7.40 -1.08 -6.57
CA LEU A 26 -8.42 -1.81 -5.81
C LEU A 26 -7.84 -2.41 -4.53
N THR A 27 -6.63 -2.97 -4.61
CA THR A 27 -5.96 -3.56 -3.44
C THR A 27 -5.61 -2.50 -2.40
N VAL A 28 -5.07 -1.36 -2.85
CA VAL A 28 -4.76 -0.21 -1.99
C VAL A 28 -6.03 0.36 -1.35
N ALA A 29 -7.10 0.54 -2.13
CA ALA A 29 -8.39 1.00 -1.63
C ALA A 29 -8.97 0.05 -0.57
N GLY A 30 -8.93 -1.26 -0.84
CA GLY A 30 -9.39 -2.30 0.09
C GLY A 30 -8.60 -2.30 1.40
N ALA A 31 -7.27 -2.19 1.33
CA ALA A 31 -6.42 -2.12 2.51
C ALA A 31 -6.68 -0.87 3.36
N ARG A 32 -6.90 0.29 2.72
CA ARG A 32 -7.27 1.53 3.41
C ARG A 32 -8.63 1.39 4.11
N HIS A 33 -9.59 0.75 3.46
CA HIS A 33 -10.92 0.53 4.04
C HIS A 33 -10.92 -0.53 5.14
N GLY A 34 -9.98 -1.49 5.11
CA GLY A 34 -9.80 -2.54 6.11
C GLY A 34 -9.26 -2.08 7.46
N GLY A 35 -9.06 -0.78 7.67
CA GLY A 35 -8.63 -0.22 8.96
C GLY A 35 -7.12 -0.11 9.17
N ALA A 36 -6.32 -0.30 8.11
CA ALA A 36 -4.88 -0.11 8.17
C ALA A 36 -4.55 1.34 8.56
N GLY A 37 -3.70 1.52 9.57
CA GLY A 37 -3.22 2.83 10.00
C GLY A 37 -2.21 3.45 9.03
N TYR A 38 -1.53 2.60 8.27
CA TYR A 38 -0.51 3.02 7.31
C TYR A 38 -0.44 2.02 6.15
N VAL A 39 -0.45 2.53 4.92
CA VAL A 39 -0.38 1.69 3.71
C VAL A 39 0.91 2.01 2.96
N LYS A 40 1.76 1.00 2.85
CA LYS A 40 2.97 1.02 2.02
C LYS A 40 2.67 0.30 0.72
N PHE A 41 3.03 0.90 -0.40
CA PHE A 41 2.80 0.32 -1.71
C PHE A 41 4.14 0.09 -2.41
N LEU A 42 4.41 -1.15 -2.80
CA LEU A 42 5.54 -1.51 -3.66
C LEU A 42 5.03 -1.54 -5.11
N PRO A 43 5.22 -0.46 -5.88
CA PRO A 43 4.77 -0.40 -7.25
C PRO A 43 5.66 -1.29 -8.16
N PRO A 44 5.07 -1.96 -9.17
CA PRO A 44 5.83 -2.67 -10.19
C PRO A 44 6.62 -1.73 -11.11
N ASP A 45 6.12 -0.50 -11.32
CA ASP A 45 6.77 0.54 -12.10
C ASP A 45 6.30 1.94 -11.67
N ARG A 46 6.98 2.98 -12.19
CA ARG A 46 6.71 4.37 -11.84
C ARG A 46 5.32 4.86 -12.26
N ARG A 47 4.77 4.38 -13.39
CA ARG A 47 3.43 4.76 -13.85
C ARG A 47 2.37 4.29 -12.86
N VAL A 48 2.48 3.05 -12.38
CA VAL A 48 1.54 2.52 -11.38
C VAL A 48 1.70 3.26 -10.05
N ALA A 49 2.93 3.61 -9.67
CA ALA A 49 3.19 4.44 -8.48
C ALA A 49 2.47 5.79 -8.57
N ASP A 50 2.71 6.54 -9.64
CA ASP A 50 2.13 7.88 -9.85
C ASP A 50 0.60 7.83 -9.86
N LEU A 51 0.04 6.79 -10.50
CA LEU A 51 -1.40 6.57 -10.57
C LEU A 51 -2.01 6.31 -9.18
N VAL A 52 -1.40 5.44 -8.38
CA VAL A 52 -1.84 5.15 -7.01
C VAL A 52 -1.71 6.38 -6.10
N ILE A 53 -0.59 7.10 -6.17
CA ILE A 53 -0.34 8.30 -5.35
C ILE A 53 -1.33 9.42 -5.72
N SER A 54 -1.67 9.56 -7.01
CA SER A 54 -2.64 10.58 -7.47
C SER A 54 -4.04 10.35 -6.91
N GLN A 55 -4.45 9.09 -6.70
CA GLN A 55 -5.76 8.73 -6.15
C GLN A 55 -5.73 8.68 -4.62
N PHE A 56 -4.61 8.26 -4.05
CA PHE A 56 -4.45 8.01 -2.62
C PHE A 56 -3.15 8.64 -2.11
N PRO A 57 -3.15 9.95 -1.82
CA PRO A 57 -1.94 10.68 -1.41
C PRO A 57 -1.40 10.23 -0.05
N ASP A 58 -2.22 9.57 0.77
CA ASP A 58 -1.81 9.02 2.07
C ASP A 58 -1.00 7.71 1.95
N VAL A 59 -0.88 7.16 0.75
CA VAL A 59 -0.17 5.89 0.49
C VAL A 59 1.30 6.18 0.24
N VAL A 60 2.16 5.44 0.93
CA VAL A 60 3.61 5.65 0.82
C VAL A 60 4.22 4.66 -0.18
N PRO A 61 4.73 5.13 -1.32
CA PRO A 61 5.47 4.27 -2.23
C PRO A 61 6.80 3.85 -1.58
N ILE A 62 7.08 2.55 -1.61
CA ILE A 62 8.34 1.96 -1.15
C ILE A 62 9.01 1.24 -2.31
N SER A 63 10.34 1.19 -2.32
CA SER A 63 11.12 0.47 -3.33
C SER A 63 11.51 -0.95 -2.91
N THR A 64 11.35 -1.28 -1.62
CA THR A 64 11.66 -2.60 -1.05
C THR A 64 10.81 -2.86 0.18
N LEU A 65 10.46 -4.13 0.42
CA LEU A 65 9.90 -4.59 1.69
C LEU A 65 10.99 -4.87 2.75
N MET A 66 12.25 -4.99 2.36
CA MET A 66 13.33 -5.28 3.31
C MET A 66 13.59 -4.09 4.23
N ARG A 67 13.55 -4.32 5.55
CA ARG A 67 13.69 -3.32 6.63
C ARG A 67 12.50 -2.38 6.83
N GLU A 68 11.42 -2.56 6.07
CA GLU A 68 10.18 -1.84 6.29
C GLU A 68 9.35 -2.56 7.36
N ARG A 69 8.95 -1.83 8.42
CA ARG A 69 7.99 -2.37 9.39
C ARG A 69 6.65 -2.62 8.69
N CYS A 70 6.23 -3.88 8.62
CA CYS A 70 4.99 -4.33 8.01
C CYS A 70 4.35 -5.36 8.95
N ASP A 71 3.13 -5.11 9.39
CA ASP A 71 2.36 -6.03 10.23
C ASP A 71 1.56 -7.03 9.37
N ALA A 72 1.22 -6.65 8.14
CA ALA A 72 0.65 -7.53 7.13
C ALA A 72 1.20 -7.21 5.73
N ILE A 73 1.23 -8.23 4.87
CA ILE A 73 1.65 -8.11 3.48
C ILE A 73 0.53 -8.66 2.60
N VAL A 74 0.08 -7.85 1.64
CA VAL A 74 -0.87 -8.27 0.60
C VAL A 74 -0.10 -8.38 -0.71
N ILE A 75 -0.05 -9.59 -1.26
CA ILE A 75 0.58 -9.89 -2.54
C ILE A 75 -0.52 -10.33 -3.50
N GLY A 76 -0.61 -9.66 -4.64
CA GLY A 76 -1.61 -9.95 -5.67
C GLY A 76 -1.04 -9.82 -7.08
N PRO A 77 -1.74 -10.31 -8.11
CA PRO A 77 -1.34 -10.22 -9.51
C PRO A 77 -1.39 -8.79 -10.08
#